data_AF-A0A3E0DG09-F1
#
_entry.id   AF-A0A3E0DG09-F1
#
_cell.length_a   1.000
_cell.length_b   1.000
_cell.length_c   1.000
_cell.angle_alpha   90.00
_cell.angle_beta   90.00
_cell.angle_gamma   90.00
#
_symmetry.space_group_name_H-M   'P 1'
#
loop_
_entity.id
_entity.type
_entity.pdbx_description
1 polymer ?
#
loop_
_entity_poly.entity_id
_entity_poly.type
_entity_poly.pdbx_seq_one_letter_code
_entity_poly.pdbx_strand_id
1 'polypeptide(L)' 'MEVIFLLIAISLLLAGTFLFLFFKAMKDGQFDDNYTPSIRILFENSPKKSNKNQPTKPKSYE' A
#
# COMPACT_ATOMS: atom_id res chain seq x y z
N MET A 1 -18.99 -41.74 3.56
CA MET A 1 -17.59 -41.57 3.11
C MET A 1 -17.48 -40.56 1.97
N GLU A 2 -18.42 -40.54 1.00
CA GLU A 2 -18.42 -39.55 -0.10
C GLU A 2 -18.49 -38.08 0.33
N VAL A 3 -19.30 -37.78 1.35
CA VAL A 3 -19.47 -36.40 1.87
C VAL A 3 -18.15 -35.80 2.35
N ILE A 4 -17.24 -36.62 2.88
CA ILE A 4 -15.92 -36.15 3.35
C ILE A 4 -15.09 -35.61 2.19
N PHE A 5 -15.12 -36.25 1.03
CA PHE A 5 -14.41 -35.77 -0.16
C PHE A 5 -14.96 -34.44 -0.67
N LEU A 6 -16.29 -34.26 -0.63
CA LEU A 6 -16.94 -32.99 -0.98
C LEU A 6 -16.51 -31.86 -0.03
N LEU A 7 -16.50 -32.14 1.28
CA LEU A 7 -16.09 -31.16 2.30
C LEU A 7 -14.61 -30.77 2.15
N ILE A 8 -13.73 -31.72 1.84
CA ILE A 8 -12.32 -31.45 1.57
C ILE A 8 -12.18 -30.52 0.35
N ALA A 9 -12.90 -30.78 -0.74
CA ALA A 9 -12.84 -29.94 -1.93
C ALA A 9 -13.31 -28.51 -1.65
N ILE A 10 -14.42 -28.33 -0.93
CA ILE A 10 -14.94 -27.01 -0.54
C ILE A 10 -13.95 -26.29 0.38
N SER A 11 -13.35 -27.00 1.34
CA SER A 11 -12.35 -26.44 2.25
C SER A 11 -11.10 -25.95 1.51
N LEU A 12 -10.58 -26.75 0.57
CA LEU A 12 -9.43 -26.36 -0.25
C LEU A 12 -9.74 -25.16 -1.15
N LEU A 13 -10.94 -25.11 -1.73
CA LEU A 13 -11.38 -23.95 -2.49
C LEU A 13 -11.42 -22.69 -1.62
N LEU A 14 -12.08 -22.76 -0.46
CA LEU A 14 -12.14 -21.64 0.49
C LEU A 14 -10.75 -21.15 0.90
N ALA A 15 -9.88 -22.07 1.32
CA ALA A 15 -8.51 -21.77 1.71
C ALA A 15 -7.72 -21.14 0.55
N GLY A 16 -7.84 -21.68 -0.67
CA GLY A 16 -7.20 -21.16 -1.86
C GLY A 16 -7.67 -19.75 -2.23
N THR A 17 -8.98 -19.50 -2.22
CA THR A 17 -9.52 -18.15 -2.46
C THR A 17 -9.09 -17.15 -1.40
N PHE A 18 -9.10 -17.55 -0.12
CA PHE A 18 -8.65 -16.67 0.96
C PHE A 18 -7.17 -16.31 0.81
N LEU A 19 -6.33 -17.29 0.51
CA LEU A 19 -4.91 -17.08 0.26
C LEU A 19 -4.65 -16.18 -0.95
N PHE A 20 -5.38 -16.38 -2.05
CA PHE A 20 -5.29 -15.52 -3.24
C PHE A 20 -5.66 -14.08 -2.93
N LEU A 21 -6.78 -13.86 -2.22
CA LEU A 21 -7.22 -12.53 -1.81
C LEU A 21 -6.22 -11.87 -0.84
N PHE A 22 -5.64 -12.64 0.07
CA PHE A 22 -4.60 -12.16 0.98
C PHE A 22 -3.40 -11.60 0.22
N PHE A 23 -2.86 -12.33 -0.75
CA PHE A 23 -1.77 -11.82 -1.59
C PHE A 23 -2.19 -10.63 -2.45
N LYS A 24 -3.42 -10.63 -2.98
CA LYS A 24 -3.94 -9.49 -3.74
C LYS A 24 -3.98 -8.22 -2.89
N ALA A 25 -4.47 -8.32 -1.66
CA ALA A 25 -4.55 -7.21 -0.71
C ALA A 25 -3.17 -6.71 -0.27
N MET A 26 -2.22 -7.62 -0.02
CA MET A 26 -0.85 -7.25 0.34
C MET A 26 -0.11 -6.53 -0.80
N LYS A 27 -0.47 -6.80 -2.06
CA LYS A 27 0.09 -6.09 -3.21
C LYS A 27 -0.53 -4.72 -3.42
N ASP A 28 -1.69 -4.45 -2.81
CA ASP A 28 -2.49 -3.24 -3.04
C ASP A 28 -1.91 -2.07 -2.25
N GLY A 29 -0.77 -1.53 -2.70
CA GLY A 29 -0.24 -0.17 -2.48
C GLY A 29 -0.16 0.40 -1.06
N GLN A 30 -0.58 -0.34 -0.02
CA GLN A 30 -0.80 0.16 1.33
C GLN A 30 0.51 0.56 2.03
N PHE A 31 1.64 0.24 1.41
CA PHE A 31 2.99 0.59 1.86
C PHE A 31 3.56 1.84 1.17
N ASP A 32 2.80 2.57 0.35
CA ASP A 32 3.30 3.78 -0.31
C ASP A 32 3.47 4.97 0.66
N ASP A 33 2.85 4.92 1.84
CA ASP A 33 2.99 5.93 2.92
C ASP A 33 4.18 5.66 3.86
N ASN A 34 5.25 5.04 3.36
CA ASN A 34 6.47 4.79 4.14
C ASN A 34 7.28 6.06 4.47
N TYR A 35 6.92 7.22 3.90
CA TYR A 35 7.57 8.50 4.20
C TYR A 35 6.81 9.26 5.28
N THR A 36 7.24 9.06 6.52
CA THR A 36 6.62 9.65 7.71
C THR A 36 6.75 11.19 7.69
N PRO A 37 5.71 11.94 8.11
CA PRO A 37 5.73 13.41 8.16
C PRO A 37 6.95 13.98 8.90
N SER A 38 7.39 13.28 9.96
CA SER A 38 8.54 13.69 10.77
C SER A 38 9.85 13.76 9.98
N ILE A 39 10.07 12.85 9.03
CA ILE A 39 11.29 12.84 8.20
C ILE A 39 11.23 13.94 7.15
N ARG A 40 10.05 14.15 6.56
CA ARG A 40 9.79 15.23 5.59
C ARG A 40 10.14 16.60 6.19
N ILE A 41 9.69 16.87 7.42
CA ILE A 41 9.88 18.16 8.09
C ILE A 41 11.36 18.42 8.45
N LEU A 42 12.15 17.38 8.77
CA LEU A 42 13.59 17.51 9.04
C LEU A 42 14.38 18.04 7.83
N PHE A 43 14.01 17.59 6.61
CA PHE A 43 14.69 17.98 5.38
C PHE A 43 14.10 19.24 4.73
N GLU A 44 12.82 19.54 4.98
CA GLU A 44 12.16 20.77 4.50
C GLU A 44 12.55 22.01 5.31
N ASN A 45 12.88 21.87 6.59
CA ASN A 45 13.32 22.98 7.46
C ASN A 45 14.81 23.32 7.35
N SER A 46 15.56 22.68 6.46
CA SER A 46 16.90 23.18 6.12
C SER A 46 16.73 24.54 5.46
N PRO A 47 17.31 25.63 5.99
CA PRO A 47 17.17 26.95 5.39
C PRO A 47 17.79 26.91 3.99
N LYS A 48 16.93 26.77 2.96
CA LYS A 48 17.35 26.93 1.57
C LYS A 48 17.94 28.33 1.46
N LYS A 49 19.26 28.41 1.32
CA LYS A 49 19.91 29.63 0.85
C LYS A 49 19.16 30.06 -0.42
N SER A 50 18.55 31.23 -0.35
CA SER A 50 17.81 31.88 -1.41
C SER A 50 18.49 31.67 -2.77
N ASN A 51 17.88 30.85 -3.62
CA ASN A 51 17.94 31.04 -5.05
C ASN A 51 16.49 31.04 -5.54
N LYS A 52 15.94 32.25 -5.67
CA LYS A 52 14.82 32.56 -6.57
C LYS A 52 15.08 31.83 -7.88
N ASN A 53 14.11 31.04 -8.33
CA ASN A 53 13.88 30.53 -9.70
C ASN A 53 13.46 29.06 -9.66
N GLN A 54 12.26 28.76 -9.17
CA GLN A 54 11.53 27.56 -9.62
C GLN A 54 10.01 27.87 -9.68
N PRO A 55 9.29 27.43 -10.73
CA PRO A 55 7.90 27.75 -10.94
C PRO A 55 7.01 26.94 -10.00
N THR A 56 6.06 27.61 -9.37
CA THR A 56 5.02 27.01 -8.54
C THR A 56 4.12 26.11 -9.40
N LYS A 57 4.28 24.79 -9.28
CA LYS A 57 3.24 23.84 -9.74
C LYS A 57 2.05 23.87 -8.75
N PRO A 58 0.80 23.91 -9.24
CA PRO A 58 -0.38 23.94 -8.39
C PRO A 58 -0.56 22.57 -7.70
N LYS A 59 -0.92 22.58 -6.42
CA LYS A 59 -1.25 21.38 -5.65
C LYS A 59 -2.57 20.81 -6.19
N SER A 60 -2.51 19.66 -6.88
CA SER A 60 -3.67 18.80 -7.09
C SER A 60 -3.97 18.08 -5.77
N TYR A 61 -5.08 18.43 -5.15
CA TYR A 61 -5.67 17.66 -4.07
C TYR A 61 -6.49 16.54 -4.73
N GLU A 62 -5.95 15.33 -4.72
CA GLU A 62 -6.73 14.09 -4.78
C GLU A 62 -6.91 13.54 -3.36
#